data_AF-A0A5E4JHF0-F1
#
_entry.id   AF-A0A5E4JHF0-F1
#
_cell.length_a   1.000
_cell.length_b   1.000
_cell.length_c   1.000
_cell.angle_alpha   90.00
_cell.angle_beta   90.00
_cell.angle_gamma   90.00
#
_symmetry.space_group_name_H-M   'P 1'
#
loop_
_entity.id
_entity.type
_entity.pdbx_description
1 polymer ?
#
loop_
_entity_poly.entity_id
_entity_poly.type
_entity_poly.pdbx_seq_one_letter_code
_entity_poly.pdbx_strand_id
1 'polypeptide(L)'
;MKTIDARVSGDGRIRTGTYFSDGLARFCVAEKTGAGTLVTEFTERGEVLDQVCLKVEDHKEGLLGHLKGVCVLNLLEAGDGYERVGVNAKCEKCGGAIIRELDTKRPAEIRTAPVVPIFICKACGAKYYSLTDNYLRKLARENRALFSAGELKEIDADEHAAVRTLQEYIIRIFASKRIGRLKMGN
;
A
#
# COMPACT_ATOMS: atom_id res chain seq x y z
N MET A 1 11.44 -5.22 23.54
CA MET A 1 10.93 -3.90 23.14
C MET A 1 11.54 -3.56 21.80
N LYS A 2 10.74 -3.36 20.74
CA LYS A 2 11.26 -3.08 19.40
C LYS A 2 11.13 -1.59 19.13
N THR A 3 12.26 -0.93 18.90
CA THR A 3 12.33 0.46 18.42
C THR A 3 12.47 0.42 16.91
N ILE A 4 11.74 1.27 16.21
CA ILE A 4 11.86 1.46 14.76
C ILE A 4 12.17 2.93 14.50
N ASP A 5 13.26 3.17 13.77
CA ASP A 5 13.56 4.50 13.26
C ASP A 5 12.57 4.85 12.15
N ALA A 6 12.13 6.10 12.10
CA ALA A 6 11.29 6.61 11.04
C ALA A 6 11.71 8.02 10.66
N ARG A 7 11.59 8.35 9.38
CA ARG A 7 11.97 9.64 8.80
C ARG A 7 10.74 10.42 8.37
N VAL A 8 10.75 11.73 8.60
CA VAL A 8 9.65 12.64 8.23
C VAL A 8 10.03 13.47 7.00
N SER A 9 9.28 13.38 5.91
CA SER A 9 9.50 14.19 4.71
C SER A 9 9.14 15.66 4.95
N GLY A 10 9.64 16.56 4.11
CA GLY A 10 9.26 17.98 4.14
C GLY A 10 7.77 18.26 3.86
N ASP A 11 7.02 17.28 3.34
CA ASP A 11 5.56 17.36 3.17
C ASP A 11 4.78 16.58 4.23
N GLY A 12 5.43 16.15 5.31
CA GLY A 12 4.80 15.57 6.50
C GLY A 12 4.46 14.09 6.40
N ARG A 13 5.03 13.34 5.44
CA ARG A 13 4.92 11.88 5.41
C ARG A 13 5.94 11.26 6.34
N ILE A 14 5.53 10.24 7.09
CA ILE A 14 6.44 9.45 7.92
C ILE A 14 6.73 8.15 7.17
N ARG A 15 8.01 7.80 7.00
CA ARG A 15 8.43 6.49 6.49
C ARG A 15 9.24 5.77 7.56
N THR A 16 8.88 4.55 7.90
CA THR A 16 9.72 3.73 8.78
C THR A 16 10.97 3.25 8.06
N GLY A 17 12.04 2.99 8.81
CA GLY A 17 13.08 2.07 8.37
C GLY A 17 12.51 0.67 8.14
N THR A 18 13.29 -0.17 7.45
CA THR A 18 12.91 -1.56 7.21
C THR A 18 12.87 -2.33 8.53
N TYR A 19 11.81 -3.10 8.76
CA TYR A 19 11.66 -4.01 9.88
C TYR A 19 11.19 -5.39 9.41
N PHE A 20 11.47 -6.42 10.21
CA PHE A 20 11.01 -7.78 9.93
C PHE A 20 9.71 -8.09 10.68
N SER A 21 8.72 -8.61 9.97
CA SER A 21 7.48 -9.17 10.53
C SER A 21 7.08 -10.40 9.72
N ASP A 22 6.72 -11.49 10.40
CA ASP A 22 6.33 -12.77 9.78
C ASP A 22 7.34 -13.28 8.74
N GLY A 23 8.64 -13.14 9.03
CA GLY A 23 9.73 -13.56 8.15
C GLY A 23 9.95 -12.68 6.91
N LEU A 24 9.23 -11.56 6.77
CA LEU A 24 9.32 -10.66 5.63
C LEU A 24 9.90 -9.29 6.04
N ALA A 25 10.80 -8.75 5.22
CA ALA A 25 11.28 -7.38 5.35
C ALA A 25 10.22 -6.40 4.81
N ARG A 26 9.84 -5.43 5.64
CA ARG A 26 8.75 -4.49 5.37
C ARG A 26 9.08 -3.07 5.80
N PHE A 27 8.38 -2.10 5.27
CA PHE A 27 8.36 -0.74 5.80
C PHE A 27 6.96 -0.13 5.63
N CYS A 28 6.65 0.88 6.43
CA CYS A 28 5.39 1.61 6.35
C CYS A 28 5.62 3.06 5.91
N VAL A 29 4.62 3.60 5.22
CA VAL A 29 4.46 5.03 5.00
C VAL A 29 3.14 5.47 5.64
N ALA A 30 3.20 6.50 6.48
CA ALA A 30 2.04 7.13 7.11
C ALA A 30 1.89 8.57 6.64
N GLU A 31 0.66 8.95 6.32
CA GLU A 31 0.34 10.18 5.61
C GLU A 31 -0.88 10.82 6.25
N LYS A 32 -0.74 12.10 6.65
CA LYS A 32 -1.88 12.88 7.10
C LYS A 32 -2.70 13.33 5.90
N THR A 33 -3.87 12.72 5.72
CA THR A 33 -4.80 13.00 4.62
C THR A 33 -6.00 13.82 5.11
N GLY A 34 -6.84 14.30 4.19
CA GLY A 34 -8.09 14.95 4.53
C GLY A 34 -9.16 14.01 5.10
N ALA A 35 -8.94 12.69 5.09
CA ALA A 35 -9.83 11.67 5.65
C ALA A 35 -9.29 11.01 6.92
N GLY A 36 -8.17 11.51 7.46
CA GLY A 36 -7.44 10.92 8.58
C GLY A 36 -6.04 10.46 8.16
N THR A 37 -5.53 9.42 8.81
CA THR A 37 -4.18 8.89 8.56
C THR A 37 -4.23 7.71 7.62
N LEU A 38 -3.62 7.84 6.44
CA LEU A 38 -3.38 6.72 5.55
C LEU A 38 -2.07 6.03 5.95
N VAL A 39 -2.12 4.75 6.26
CA VAL A 39 -0.94 3.90 6.48
C VAL A 39 -0.89 2.86 5.39
N THR A 40 0.24 2.78 4.68
CA THR A 40 0.51 1.75 3.67
C THR A 40 1.74 0.96 4.08
N GLU A 41 1.63 -0.37 4.10
CA GLU A 41 2.74 -1.30 4.34
C GLU A 41 3.26 -1.86 3.02
N PHE A 42 4.59 -1.89 2.87
CA PHE A 42 5.27 -2.33 1.67
C PHE A 42 6.28 -3.44 1.98
N THR A 43 6.55 -4.29 0.99
CA THR A 43 7.78 -5.09 0.95
C THR A 43 8.99 -4.18 0.72
N GLU A 44 10.22 -4.67 0.97
CA GLU A 44 11.45 -3.97 0.58
C GLU A 44 11.52 -3.64 -0.93
N ARG A 45 10.80 -4.40 -1.77
CA ARG A 45 10.70 -4.19 -3.22
C ARG A 45 9.66 -3.14 -3.60
N GLY A 46 8.88 -2.63 -2.64
CA GLY A 46 7.83 -1.63 -2.88
C GLY A 46 6.47 -2.20 -3.31
N GLU A 47 6.24 -3.50 -3.15
CA GLU A 47 4.91 -4.10 -3.32
C GLU A 47 4.03 -3.77 -2.12
N VAL A 48 2.77 -3.44 -2.35
CA VAL A 48 1.84 -3.17 -1.24
C VAL A 48 1.40 -4.48 -0.59
N LEU A 49 1.67 -4.58 0.71
CA LEU A 49 1.23 -5.66 1.59
C LEU A 49 -0.09 -5.32 2.26
N ASP A 50 -0.25 -4.06 2.66
CA ASP A 50 -1.44 -3.58 3.34
C ASP A 50 -1.66 -2.08 3.13
N GLN A 51 -2.90 -1.64 3.25
CA GLN A 51 -3.26 -0.22 3.23
C GLN A 51 -4.53 0.01 4.03
N VAL A 52 -4.48 0.96 4.98
CA VAL A 52 -5.61 1.32 5.84
C VAL A 52 -5.69 2.83 6.02
N CYS A 53 -6.91 3.36 6.00
CA CYS A 53 -7.19 4.75 6.36
C CYS A 53 -7.80 4.79 7.76
N LEU A 54 -7.03 5.27 8.73
CA LEU A 54 -7.41 5.38 10.14
C LEU A 54 -8.03 6.75 10.40
N LYS A 55 -9.13 6.79 11.16
CA LYS A 55 -9.80 8.04 11.58
C LYS A 55 -9.07 8.70 12.76
N VAL A 56 -7.76 8.90 12.61
CA VAL A 56 -6.89 9.58 13.58
C VAL A 56 -6.16 10.71 12.88
N GLU A 57 -6.09 11.85 13.56
CA GLU A 57 -5.48 13.09 13.03
C GLU A 57 -3.97 13.11 13.17
N ASP A 58 -3.44 12.39 14.16
CA ASP A 58 -2.01 12.17 14.35
C ASP A 58 -1.58 10.91 13.59
N HIS A 59 -0.81 11.13 12.53
CA HIS A 59 -0.32 10.08 11.67
C HIS A 59 0.83 9.28 12.31
N LYS A 60 1.48 9.80 13.36
CA LYS A 60 2.40 9.04 14.20
C LYS A 60 1.62 8.04 15.08
N GLU A 61 0.53 8.48 15.69
CA GLU A 61 -0.36 7.61 16.47
C GLU A 61 -0.95 6.51 15.59
N GLY A 62 -1.46 6.89 14.41
CA GLY A 62 -1.98 5.93 13.43
C GLY A 62 -0.93 4.90 13.00
N LEU A 63 0.30 5.34 12.77
CA LEU A 63 1.42 4.45 12.42
C LEU A 63 1.75 3.49 13.58
N LEU A 64 1.85 3.97 14.82
CA LEU A 64 2.10 3.11 15.99
C LEU A 64 1.00 2.07 16.19
N GLY A 65 -0.26 2.48 16.04
CA GLY A 65 -1.40 1.56 16.14
C GLY A 65 -1.39 0.48 15.06
N HIS A 66 -0.87 0.79 13.87
CA HIS A 66 -0.71 -0.16 12.78
C HIS A 66 0.47 -1.14 13.01
N LEU A 67 1.58 -0.66 13.54
CA LEU A 67 2.81 -1.43 13.80
C LEU A 67 2.69 -2.31 15.06
N LYS A 68 1.71 -3.22 15.09
CA LYS A 68 1.42 -4.12 16.23
C LYS A 68 2.71 -4.70 16.86
N GLY A 69 2.94 -4.42 18.14
CA GLY A 69 4.11 -4.91 18.88
C GLY A 69 5.36 -4.02 18.84
N VAL A 70 5.31 -2.89 18.12
CA VAL A 70 6.32 -1.82 18.20
C VAL A 70 5.94 -0.86 19.32
N CYS A 71 6.87 -0.63 20.25
CA CYS A 71 6.61 0.21 21.42
C CYS A 71 7.10 1.64 21.23
N VAL A 72 8.08 1.85 20.34
CA VAL A 72 8.75 3.15 20.19
C VAL A 72 9.04 3.43 18.71
N LEU A 73 8.53 4.56 18.21
CA LEU A 73 8.99 5.18 16.96
C LEU A 73 10.01 6.26 17.29
N ASN A 74 11.25 6.08 16.81
CA ASN A 74 12.28 7.09 16.88
C ASN A 74 12.20 7.97 15.62
N LEU A 75 11.60 9.16 15.76
CA LEU A 75 11.43 10.08 14.64
C LEU A 75 12.72 10.88 14.42
N LEU A 76 13.31 10.68 13.25
CA LEU A 76 14.46 11.41 12.77
C LEU A 76 13.98 12.45 11.77
N GLU A 77 14.32 13.72 11.98
CA GLU A 77 14.09 14.74 10.97
C GLU A 77 14.89 14.38 9.72
N ALA A 78 14.22 14.33 8.57
CA ALA A 78 14.83 13.64 7.45
C ALA A 78 15.97 14.41 6.78
N GLY A 79 16.08 15.74 6.92
CA GLY A 79 17.00 16.53 6.09
C GLY A 79 16.92 16.07 4.61
N ASP A 80 18.05 15.70 4.02
CA ASP A 80 18.16 15.14 2.66
C ASP A 80 17.91 13.60 2.58
N GLY A 81 17.67 12.92 3.71
CA GLY A 81 17.62 11.45 3.83
C GLY A 81 16.23 10.80 3.70
N TYR A 82 15.19 11.53 3.30
CA TYR A 82 13.87 10.93 3.07
C TYR A 82 13.83 10.18 1.73
N GLU A 83 13.81 8.86 1.80
CA GLU A 83 13.58 8.01 0.64
C GLU A 83 12.08 7.86 0.38
N ARG A 84 11.63 8.28 -0.81
CA ARG A 84 10.28 7.94 -1.30
C ARG A 84 10.18 6.43 -1.54
N VAL A 85 8.95 5.93 -1.64
CA VAL A 85 8.68 4.53 -1.97
C VAL A 85 9.32 4.21 -3.32
N GLY A 86 10.41 3.47 -3.29
CA GLY A 86 11.02 2.87 -4.46
C GLY A 86 10.27 1.59 -4.81
N VAL A 87 9.81 1.48 -6.05
CA VAL A 87 9.24 0.25 -6.58
C VAL A 87 10.30 -0.41 -7.45
N ASN A 88 10.64 -1.66 -7.16
CA ASN A 88 11.53 -2.46 -8.00
C ASN A 88 10.80 -2.93 -9.26
N ALA A 89 10.43 -1.99 -10.13
CA ALA A 89 9.75 -2.25 -11.39
C ALA A 89 10.06 -1.14 -12.40
N LYS A 90 9.97 -1.48 -13.68
CA LYS A 90 10.10 -0.53 -14.80
C LYS A 90 8.81 -0.50 -15.60
N CYS A 91 8.52 0.66 -16.18
CA CYS A 91 7.36 0.80 -17.05
C CYS A 91 7.51 -0.11 -18.28
N GLU A 92 6.56 -1.03 -18.48
CA GLU A 92 6.55 -1.93 -19.63
C GLU A 92 6.41 -1.21 -20.99
N LYS A 93 5.97 0.05 -20.99
CA LYS A 93 5.79 0.83 -22.23
C LYS A 93 7.02 1.64 -22.64
N CYS A 94 7.79 2.15 -21.68
CA CYS A 94 8.90 3.07 -21.98
C CYS A 94 10.15 2.87 -21.13
N GLY A 95 10.18 1.86 -20.24
CA GLY A 95 11.30 1.60 -19.33
C GLY A 95 11.47 2.63 -18.19
N GLY A 96 10.63 3.67 -18.13
CA GLY A 96 10.70 4.72 -17.12
C GLY A 96 10.43 4.25 -15.70
N ALA A 97 10.88 5.03 -14.73
CA ALA A 97 10.64 4.79 -13.31
C ALA A 97 9.14 4.87 -12.96
N ILE A 98 8.73 4.00 -12.04
CA ILE A 98 7.36 3.90 -11.53
C ILE A 98 7.32 4.48 -10.11
N ILE A 99 6.31 5.29 -9.83
CA ILE A 99 6.04 5.87 -8.50
C ILE A 99 4.60 5.61 -8.11
N ARG A 100 4.28 5.68 -6.82
CA ARG A 100 2.88 5.64 -6.36
C ARG A 100 2.14 6.90 -6.80
N GLU A 101 0.91 6.76 -7.27
CA GLU A 101 0.08 7.90 -7.71
C GLU A 101 -0.12 8.91 -6.56
N LEU A 102 -0.30 8.44 -5.33
CA LEU A 102 -0.45 9.28 -4.15
C LEU A 102 0.79 10.13 -3.83
N ASP A 103 1.98 9.70 -4.25
CA ASP A 103 3.22 10.46 -4.04
C ASP A 103 3.31 11.68 -4.95
N THR A 104 2.43 11.79 -5.96
CA THR A 104 2.33 12.97 -6.83
C THR A 104 1.49 14.10 -6.24
N LYS A 105 0.78 13.84 -5.15
CA LYS A 105 -0.11 14.79 -4.48
C LYS A 105 0.48 15.19 -3.14
N ARG A 106 0.09 16.36 -2.62
CA ARG A 106 0.37 16.67 -1.22
C ARG A 106 -0.55 15.83 -0.31
N PRO A 107 -0.08 15.31 0.84
CA PRO A 107 -0.93 14.48 1.71
C PRO A 107 -2.28 15.14 2.05
N ALA A 108 -2.28 16.44 2.34
CA ALA A 108 -3.49 17.22 2.63
C ALA A 108 -4.52 17.27 1.48
N GLU A 109 -4.11 17.02 0.23
CA GLU A 109 -4.99 16.98 -0.95
C GLU A 109 -5.62 15.60 -1.15
N ILE A 110 -5.15 14.57 -0.44
CA ILE A 110 -5.70 13.21 -0.50
C ILE A 110 -7.00 13.21 0.30
N ARG A 111 -8.14 13.22 -0.41
CA ARG A 111 -9.48 13.12 0.22
C ARG A 111 -9.96 11.68 0.35
N THR A 112 -9.51 10.81 -0.55
CA THR A 112 -9.84 9.39 -0.57
C THR A 112 -8.60 8.61 -0.96
N ALA A 113 -8.31 7.55 -0.20
CA ALA A 113 -7.28 6.58 -0.56
C ALA A 113 -7.96 5.45 -1.35
N PRO A 114 -7.47 5.10 -2.55
CA PRO A 114 -8.04 3.99 -3.31
C PRO A 114 -7.74 2.68 -2.59
N VAL A 115 -8.74 1.80 -2.43
CA VAL A 115 -8.54 0.46 -1.84
C VAL A 115 -7.43 -0.31 -2.57
N VAL A 116 -7.36 -0.15 -3.89
CA VAL A 116 -6.28 -0.71 -4.70
C VAL A 116 -5.24 0.38 -4.97
N PRO A 117 -4.00 0.25 -4.48
CA PRO A 117 -2.94 1.21 -4.73
C PRO A 117 -2.61 1.32 -6.21
N ILE A 118 -2.54 2.56 -6.71
CA ILE A 118 -2.20 2.87 -8.09
C ILE A 118 -0.79 3.43 -8.17
N PHE A 119 -0.08 2.98 -9.19
CA PHE A 119 1.26 3.40 -9.56
C PHE A 119 1.23 4.04 -10.95
N ILE A 120 2.13 4.97 -11.20
CA ILE A 120 2.25 5.65 -12.49
C ILE A 120 3.71 5.69 -12.95
N CYS A 121 3.92 5.57 -14.25
CA CYS A 121 5.22 5.86 -14.84
C CYS A 121 5.42 7.38 -14.91
N LYS A 122 6.54 7.89 -14.36
CA LYS A 122 6.86 9.32 -14.42
C LYS A 122 7.10 9.84 -15.84
N ALA A 123 7.54 8.97 -16.75
CA ALA A 123 7.92 9.35 -18.11
C ALA A 123 6.74 9.37 -19.09
N CYS A 124 5.89 8.34 -19.08
CA CYS A 124 4.80 8.21 -20.06
C CYS A 124 3.39 8.24 -19.45
N GLY A 125 3.26 8.35 -18.13
CA GLY A 125 1.96 8.41 -17.44
C GLY A 125 1.17 7.09 -17.42
N ALA A 126 1.73 5.99 -17.93
CA ALA A 126 1.08 4.68 -17.86
C ALA A 126 0.76 4.30 -16.40
N LYS A 127 -0.45 3.80 -16.17
CA LYS A 127 -0.93 3.43 -14.84
C LYS A 127 -0.82 1.94 -14.60
N TYR A 128 -0.50 1.57 -13.36
CA TYR A 128 -0.38 0.21 -12.89
C TYR A 128 -1.04 0.04 -11.53
N TYR A 129 -1.40 -1.19 -11.17
CA TYR A 129 -1.82 -1.55 -9.82
C TYR A 129 -0.95 -2.68 -9.26
N SER A 130 -0.83 -2.75 -7.92
CA SER A 130 -0.17 -3.85 -7.21
C SER A 130 -1.12 -4.43 -6.18
N LEU A 131 -1.39 -5.73 -6.28
CA LEU A 131 -2.21 -6.48 -5.34
C LEU A 131 -1.61 -7.87 -5.16
N THR A 132 -1.22 -8.19 -3.93
CA THR A 132 -0.80 -9.53 -3.54
C THR A 132 -2.02 -10.38 -3.19
N ASP A 133 -1.90 -11.71 -3.32
CA ASP A 133 -2.98 -12.63 -2.94
C ASP A 133 -3.33 -12.49 -1.45
N ASN A 134 -2.34 -12.23 -0.59
CA ASN A 134 -2.54 -11.96 0.83
C ASN A 134 -3.38 -10.70 1.07
N TYR A 135 -3.11 -9.63 0.32
CA TYR A 135 -3.90 -8.41 0.42
C TYR A 135 -5.35 -8.65 -0.04
N LEU A 136 -5.55 -9.42 -1.11
CA LEU A 136 -6.90 -9.80 -1.56
C LEU A 136 -7.65 -10.66 -0.53
N ARG A 137 -6.99 -11.65 0.09
CA ARG A 137 -7.56 -12.43 1.19
C ARG A 137 -8.02 -11.52 2.33
N LYS A 138 -7.16 -10.59 2.74
CA LYS A 138 -7.47 -9.63 3.79
C LYS A 138 -8.69 -8.79 3.44
N LEU A 139 -8.71 -8.21 2.23
CA LEU A 139 -9.83 -7.41 1.75
C LEU A 139 -11.15 -8.20 1.74
N ALA A 140 -11.14 -9.45 1.26
CA ALA A 140 -12.33 -10.29 1.24
C ALA A 140 -12.86 -10.58 2.66
N ARG A 141 -11.95 -10.87 3.61
CA ARG A 141 -12.31 -11.13 5.01
C ARG A 141 -12.83 -9.90 5.75
N GLU A 142 -12.22 -8.73 5.54
CA GLU A 142 -12.59 -7.50 6.26
C GLU A 142 -13.85 -6.84 5.67
N ASN A 143 -14.19 -7.16 4.42
CA ASN A 143 -15.30 -6.53 3.71
C ASN A 143 -16.39 -7.55 3.33
N ARG A 144 -16.64 -8.56 4.18
CA ARG A 144 -17.66 -9.62 3.94
C ARG A 144 -19.05 -9.07 3.58
N ALA A 145 -19.40 -7.87 4.05
CA ALA A 145 -20.66 -7.21 3.71
C ALA A 145 -20.80 -6.85 2.21
N LEU A 146 -19.70 -6.85 1.45
CA LEU A 146 -19.71 -6.60 0.00
C LEU A 146 -20.01 -7.85 -0.82
N PHE A 147 -20.07 -9.03 -0.20
CA PHE A 147 -20.23 -10.31 -0.87
C PHE A 147 -21.61 -10.89 -0.61
N SER A 148 -22.17 -11.54 -1.62
CA SER A 148 -23.40 -12.31 -1.49
C SER A 148 -23.20 -13.54 -0.59
N ALA A 149 -24.29 -14.10 -0.07
CA ALA A 149 -24.22 -15.32 0.75
C ALA A 149 -23.61 -16.52 0.00
N GLY A 150 -23.73 -16.57 -1.33
CA GLY A 150 -23.08 -17.59 -2.16
C GLY A 150 -21.58 -17.41 -2.21
N GLU A 151 -21.11 -16.20 -2.51
CA GLU A 151 -19.67 -15.86 -2.52
C GLU A 151 -19.02 -16.06 -1.15
N LEU A 152 -19.72 -15.74 -0.06
CA LEU A 152 -19.23 -16.00 1.29
C LEU A 152 -19.05 -17.50 1.57
N LYS A 153 -19.97 -18.35 1.11
CA LYS A 153 -19.81 -19.81 1.21
C LYS A 153 -18.63 -20.31 0.40
N GLU A 154 -18.40 -19.75 -0.79
CA GLU A 154 -17.23 -20.09 -1.62
C GLU A 154 -15.92 -19.68 -0.95
N ILE A 155 -15.86 -18.46 -0.38
CA ILE A 155 -14.71 -17.97 0.39
C ILE A 155 -14.42 -18.88 1.58
N ASP A 156 -15.47 -19.30 2.31
CA ASP A 156 -15.31 -20.14 3.50
C ASP A 156 -14.95 -21.61 3.14
N ALA A 157 -15.33 -22.08 1.95
CA ALA A 157 -15.04 -23.45 1.48
C ALA A 157 -13.66 -23.58 0.81
N ASP A 158 -13.29 -22.64 -0.06
CA ASP A 158 -12.00 -22.61 -0.76
C ASP A 158 -11.56 -21.16 -1.00
N GLU A 159 -10.92 -20.58 0.02
CA GLU A 159 -10.39 -19.22 -0.03
C GLU A 159 -9.40 -19.02 -1.19
N HIS A 160 -8.61 -20.04 -1.54
CA HIS A 160 -7.64 -19.93 -2.63
C HIS A 160 -8.34 -19.79 -3.99
N ALA A 161 -9.37 -20.61 -4.25
CA ALA A 161 -10.17 -20.48 -5.45
C ALA A 161 -10.91 -19.14 -5.51
N ALA A 162 -11.53 -18.72 -4.41
CA ALA A 162 -12.24 -17.44 -4.32
C ALA A 162 -11.31 -16.25 -4.61
N VAL A 163 -10.10 -16.23 -4.05
CA VAL A 163 -9.11 -15.17 -4.28
C VAL A 163 -8.65 -15.13 -5.74
N ARG A 164 -8.44 -16.27 -6.38
CA ARG A 164 -8.13 -16.32 -7.83
C ARG A 164 -9.24 -15.70 -8.65
N THR A 165 -10.49 -16.06 -8.37
CA THR A 165 -11.67 -15.48 -9.03
C THR A 165 -11.74 -13.97 -8.85
N LEU A 166 -11.53 -13.46 -7.63
CA LEU A 166 -11.48 -12.03 -7.35
C LEU A 166 -10.34 -11.32 -8.12
N GLN A 167 -9.17 -11.96 -8.18
CA GLN A 167 -8.03 -11.44 -8.91
C GLN A 167 -8.34 -11.32 -10.41
N GLU A 168 -9.03 -12.30 -11.01
CA GLU A 168 -9.47 -12.24 -12.40
C GLU A 168 -10.47 -11.10 -12.65
N TYR A 169 -11.45 -10.92 -11.77
CA TYR A 169 -12.41 -9.80 -11.88
C TYR A 169 -11.70 -8.45 -11.83
N ILE A 170 -10.77 -8.28 -10.89
CA ILE A 170 -9.95 -7.08 -10.76
C ILE A 170 -9.13 -6.87 -12.04
N ILE A 171 -8.45 -7.90 -12.56
CA ILE A 171 -7.69 -7.81 -13.82
C ILE A 171 -8.58 -7.27 -14.95
N ARG A 172 -9.80 -7.80 -15.13
CA ARG A 172 -10.74 -7.36 -16.18
C ARG A 172 -11.17 -5.91 -15.99
N ILE A 173 -11.51 -5.51 -14.76
CA ILE A 173 -11.90 -4.13 -14.43
C ILE A 173 -10.76 -3.16 -14.74
N PHE A 174 -9.55 -3.44 -14.26
CA PHE A 174 -8.39 -2.56 -14.47
C PHE A 174 -7.93 -2.53 -15.94
N ALA A 175 -7.99 -3.67 -16.64
CA ALA A 175 -7.71 -3.73 -18.08
C ALA A 175 -8.66 -2.85 -18.89
N SER A 176 -9.97 -2.85 -18.57
CA SER A 176 -10.94 -1.96 -19.25
C SER A 176 -10.64 -0.47 -19.03
N LYS A 177 -9.96 -0.12 -17.94
CA LYS A 177 -9.50 1.24 -17.62
C LYS A 177 -8.07 1.54 -18.11
N ARG A 178 -7.47 0.62 -18.88
CA ARG A 178 -6.07 0.71 -19.38
C ARG A 178 -5.03 0.82 -18.25
N ILE A 179 -5.29 0.19 -17.11
CA ILE A 179 -4.37 0.10 -15.97
C ILE A 179 -3.78 -1.31 -15.95
N GLY A 180 -2.46 -1.42 -16.04
CA GLY A 180 -1.76 -2.71 -16.08
C GLY A 180 -1.51 -3.28 -14.68
N ARG A 181 -1.24 -4.59 -14.59
CA ARG A 181 -0.66 -5.16 -13.36
C ARG A 181 0.82 -4.79 -13.33
N LEU A 182 1.28 -4.28 -12.20
CA LEU A 182 2.70 -4.01 -11.98
C LEU A 182 3.46 -5.35 -11.95
N LYS A 183 4.48 -5.49 -12.79
CA LYS A 183 5.41 -6.63 -12.74
C LYS A 183 6.68 -6.19 -12.04
N MET A 184 6.96 -6.81 -10.90
CA MET A 184 8.19 -6.56 -10.17
C MET A 184 9.38 -7.13 -10.94
N GLY A 185 10.51 -6.45 -10.87
CA GLY A 185 11.79 -6.98 -11.32
C GLY A 185 12.18 -8.20 -10.47
N ASN A 186 12.77 -9.20 -11.12
CA ASN A 186 13.34 -10.36 -10.45
C ASN A 186 14.46 -9.95 -9.51
#